data_AF-U2ENX9-F1
#
_entry.id   AF-U2ENX9-F1
#
_cell.length_a   1.000
_cell.length_b   1.000
_cell.length_c   1.000
_cell.angle_alpha   90.00
_cell.angle_beta   90.00
_cell.angle_gamma   90.00
#
_symmetry.space_group_name_H-M   'P 1'
#
loop_
_entity.id
_entity.type
_entity.pdbx_description
1 polymer ?
#
loop_
_entity_poly.entity_id
_entity_poly.type
_entity_poly.pdbx_seq_one_letter_code
_entity_poly.pdbx_strand_id
1 'polypeptide(L)'
;MKLVANKPCTLSGKRYFIGEKIPAEAVTDPVALEKMGVLTVIRDGIPVETLEECVASVGEVFFKIEIVKGDKGFDLDVTEPQLQEAVKTMQMNQKDAVAHIRDTVEDNTVLIFLNAVDSRTAVKKEAETKAKNLGELEESAGDA
;
A
#
# COMPACT_ATOMS: atom_id res chain seq x y z
N MET A 1 13.68 -13.33 23.29
CA MET A 1 14.35 -12.65 22.15
C MET A 1 13.29 -12.02 21.27
N LYS A 2 13.37 -10.71 21.01
CA LYS A 2 12.46 -10.01 20.10
C LYS A 2 13.23 -9.62 18.83
N LEU A 3 12.61 -9.78 17.67
CA LEU A 3 13.19 -9.40 16.38
C LEU A 3 12.40 -8.24 15.80
N VAL A 4 13.09 -7.21 15.33
CA VAL A 4 12.48 -6.04 14.68
C VAL A 4 13.18 -5.79 13.36
N ALA A 5 12.42 -5.63 12.27
CA ALA A 5 13.01 -5.33 10.97
C ALA A 5 13.64 -3.92 10.97
N ASN A 6 14.88 -3.80 10.50
CA ASN A 6 15.55 -2.51 10.33
C ASN A 6 15.45 -1.99 8.87
N LYS A 7 15.09 -2.87 7.93
CA LYS A 7 14.80 -2.54 6.53
C LYS A 7 13.67 -3.43 6.01
N PRO A 8 12.95 -3.03 4.94
CA PRO A 8 11.94 -3.89 4.36
C PRO A 8 12.54 -5.23 3.92
N CYS A 9 11.95 -6.34 4.37
CA CYS A 9 12.46 -7.68 4.11
C CYS A 9 11.31 -8.68 3.99
N THR A 10 11.55 -9.78 3.26
CA THR A 10 10.59 -10.86 3.13
C THR A 10 11.14 -12.11 3.82
N LEU A 11 10.43 -12.59 4.84
CA LEU A 11 10.81 -13.73 5.65
C LEU A 11 9.63 -14.70 5.73
N SER A 12 9.88 -15.97 5.38
CA SER A 12 8.83 -17.01 5.27
C SER A 12 7.62 -16.60 4.40
N GLY A 13 7.88 -15.87 3.32
CA GLY A 13 6.83 -15.41 2.38
C GLY A 13 6.01 -14.21 2.86
N LYS A 14 6.23 -13.71 4.08
CA LYS A 14 5.61 -12.49 4.59
C LYS A 14 6.58 -11.31 4.46
N ARG A 15 6.08 -10.18 3.98
CA ARG A 15 6.81 -8.92 3.95
C ARG A 15 6.74 -8.25 5.33
N TYR A 16 7.88 -7.74 5.78
CA TYR A 16 8.02 -6.95 7.00
C TYR A 16 8.59 -5.58 6.66
N PHE A 17 8.04 -4.53 7.25
CA PHE A 17 8.52 -3.15 7.15
C PHE A 17 9.38 -2.76 8.33
N ILE A 18 10.13 -1.65 8.20
CA ILE A 18 10.99 -1.12 9.26
C ILE A 18 10.17 -0.92 10.54
N GLY A 19 10.69 -1.37 11.68
CA GLY A 19 10.02 -1.29 12.97
C GLY A 19 9.05 -2.44 13.25
N GLU A 20 8.68 -3.25 12.26
CA GLU A 20 7.77 -4.36 12.48
C GLU A 20 8.43 -5.50 13.25
N LYS A 21 7.65 -6.10 14.16
CA LYS A 21 8.06 -7.28 14.92
C LYS A 21 8.01 -8.52 14.02
N ILE A 22 9.12 -9.24 13.99
CA ILE A 22 9.24 -10.49 13.23
C ILE A 22 9.11 -11.67 14.21
N PRO A 23 8.22 -12.65 13.93
CA PRO A 23 8.16 -13.90 14.69
C PRO A 23 9.48 -14.68 14.57
N ALA A 24 9.97 -15.27 15.66
CA ALA A 24 11.26 -15.96 15.66
C ALA A 24 11.28 -17.16 14.70
N GLU A 25 10.15 -17.83 14.54
CA GLU A 25 9.92 -18.93 13.61
C GLU A 25 10.01 -18.53 12.13
N ALA A 26 9.85 -17.25 11.81
CA ALA A 26 10.01 -16.74 10.45
C ALA A 26 11.49 -16.55 10.07
N VAL A 27 12.42 -16.74 11.02
CA VAL A 27 13.83 -16.39 10.86
C VAL A 27 14.75 -17.58 11.10
N THR A 28 15.32 -18.11 10.01
CA THR A 28 16.24 -19.25 10.06
C THR A 28 17.58 -18.92 10.71
N ASP A 29 18.14 -17.74 10.43
CA ASP A 29 19.42 -17.29 11.03
C ASP A 29 19.33 -15.81 11.48
N PRO A 30 18.86 -15.56 12.70
CA PRO A 30 18.72 -14.21 13.23
C PRO A 30 20.04 -13.46 13.35
N VAL A 31 21.15 -14.15 13.61
CA VAL A 31 22.47 -13.54 13.83
C VAL A 31 23.06 -13.05 12.51
N ALA A 32 22.91 -13.82 11.43
CA ALA A 32 23.34 -13.39 10.11
C ALA A 32 22.52 -12.19 9.63
N LEU A 33 21.19 -12.21 9.81
CA LEU A 33 20.32 -11.09 9.44
C LEU A 33 20.61 -9.82 10.26
N GLU A 34 20.97 -9.96 11.53
CA GLU A 34 21.45 -8.85 12.38
C GLU A 34 22.74 -8.25 11.84
N LYS A 35 23.74 -9.08 11.51
CA LYS A 35 25.01 -8.62 10.92
C LYS A 35 24.83 -7.94 9.56
N MET A 36 23.82 -8.33 8.80
CA MET A 36 23.45 -7.71 7.51
C MET A 36 22.57 -6.46 7.67
N GLY A 37 22.29 -6.03 8.91
CA GLY A 37 21.43 -4.89 9.22
C GLY A 37 19.98 -5.07 8.73
N VAL A 38 19.52 -6.31 8.55
CA VAL A 38 18.15 -6.62 8.11
C VAL A 38 17.17 -6.46 9.27
N LEU A 39 17.59 -6.89 10.46
CA LEU A 39 16.79 -6.84 11.68
C LEU A 39 17.69 -6.53 12.88
N THR A 40 17.08 -6.16 14.00
CA THR A 40 17.73 -6.05 15.32
C THR A 40 17.28 -7.21 16.20
N VAL A 41 18.22 -7.88 16.87
CA VAL A 41 17.94 -8.90 17.88
C VAL A 41 17.95 -8.25 19.26
N ILE A 42 16.77 -8.03 19.83
CA ILE A 42 16.63 -7.47 21.18
C ILE A 42 16.79 -8.60 22.19
N ARG A 43 17.86 -8.50 22.97
CA ARG A 43 18.22 -9.39 24.09
C ARG A 43 17.77 -8.72 25.39
N ASP A 44 17.33 -9.51 26.37
CA ASP A 44 16.88 -8.97 27.66
C ASP A 44 18.05 -8.24 28.34
N GLY A 45 17.87 -6.93 28.61
CA GLY A 45 18.88 -6.05 29.22
C GLY A 45 19.27 -4.79 28.42
N ILE A 46 18.71 -4.58 27.21
CA ILE A 46 18.91 -3.35 26.43
C ILE A 46 17.81 -2.32 26.78
N PRO A 47 18.13 -1.04 27.08
CA PRO A 47 17.12 -0.04 27.42
C PRO A 47 16.09 0.12 26.31
N VAL A 48 14.81 0.03 26.68
CA VAL A 48 13.62 0.11 25.82
C VAL A 48 13.57 1.42 25.01
N GLU A 49 14.30 2.45 25.41
CA GLU A 49 14.34 3.76 24.75
C GLU A 49 14.92 3.72 23.32
N THR A 50 15.85 2.79 23.02
CA THR A 50 16.33 2.57 21.63
C THR A 50 15.30 1.83 20.75
N LEU A 51 14.26 1.26 21.36
CA LEU A 51 13.22 0.51 20.68
C LEU A 51 12.05 1.40 20.29
N GLU A 52 11.72 2.41 21.10
CA GLU A 52 10.67 3.38 20.78
C GLU A 52 11.07 4.25 19.59
N GLU A 53 12.35 4.61 19.45
CA GLU A 53 12.84 5.36 18.29
C GLU A 53 12.79 4.55 16.98
N CYS A 54 12.91 3.21 17.05
CA CYS A 54 12.76 2.31 15.90
C CYS A 54 11.30 2.02 15.50
N VAL A 55 10.35 2.24 16.42
CA VAL A 55 8.93 1.85 16.26
C VAL A 55 8.03 3.08 16.06
N ALA A 56 8.49 4.28 16.41
CA ALA A 56 7.68 5.50 16.46
C ALA A 56 7.31 6.14 15.10
N SER A 57 7.70 5.55 13.97
CA SER A 57 7.24 6.05 12.67
C SER A 57 7.06 4.93 11.65
N VAL A 58 6.18 3.98 11.93
CA VAL A 58 5.47 3.26 10.85
C VAL A 58 4.46 4.24 10.26
N GLY A 59 4.97 5.30 9.62
CA GLY A 59 4.14 6.17 8.79
C GLY A 59 3.66 5.34 7.60
N GLU A 60 2.40 5.53 7.22
CA GLU A 60 1.89 4.96 5.98
C GLU A 60 2.81 5.38 4.82
N VAL A 61 3.33 4.39 4.09
CA VAL A 61 4.30 4.65 3.01
C VAL A 61 3.52 5.02 1.76
N PHE A 62 3.71 6.25 1.29
CA PHE A 62 3.15 6.74 0.04
C PHE A 62 4.21 6.71 -1.06
N PHE A 63 3.83 6.17 -2.21
CA PHE A 63 4.57 6.26 -3.46
C PHE A 63 4.01 7.41 -4.29
N LYS A 64 4.85 8.39 -4.60
CA LYS A 64 4.51 9.44 -5.57
C LYS A 64 4.60 8.89 -6.97
N ILE A 65 3.46 8.75 -7.62
CA ILE A 65 3.36 8.32 -9.02
C ILE A 65 2.91 9.51 -9.86
N GLU A 66 3.77 9.98 -10.75
CA GLU A 66 3.41 11.02 -11.72
C GLU A 66 2.44 10.44 -12.77
N ILE A 67 1.24 11.02 -12.84
CA ILE A 67 0.22 10.70 -13.83
C ILE A 67 0.20 11.78 -14.89
N VAL A 68 0.39 11.39 -16.16
CA VAL A 68 0.42 12.31 -17.31
C VAL A 68 -0.88 12.23 -18.09
N LYS A 69 -1.53 13.38 -18.29
CA LYS A 69 -2.74 13.54 -19.12
C LYS A 69 -2.54 14.68 -20.13
N GLY A 70 -2.21 14.32 -21.37
CA GLY A 70 -1.79 15.29 -22.37
C GLY A 70 -0.46 15.94 -21.96
N ASP A 71 -0.39 17.27 -21.97
CA ASP A 71 0.82 18.02 -21.60
C ASP A 71 0.90 18.35 -20.09
N LYS A 72 -0.01 17.79 -19.28
CA LYS A 72 -0.09 18.04 -17.83
C LYS A 72 0.27 16.78 -17.05
N GLY A 73 1.21 16.89 -16.12
CA GLY A 73 1.49 15.90 -15.08
C GLY A 73 0.87 16.31 -13.75
N PHE A 74 0.45 15.34 -12.95
CA PHE A 74 0.14 15.53 -11.53
C PHE A 74 0.65 14.35 -10.72
N ASP A 75 1.07 14.61 -9.48
CA ASP A 75 1.51 13.55 -8.57
C ASP A 75 0.31 12.91 -7.88
N LEU A 76 0.25 11.59 -7.90
CA LEU A 76 -0.69 10.79 -7.13
C LEU A 76 0.07 10.05 -6.03
N ASP A 77 -0.27 10.31 -4.78
CA ASP A 77 0.26 9.57 -3.63
C ASP A 77 -0.52 8.25 -3.50
N VAL A 78 0.17 7.11 -3.63
CA VAL A 78 -0.43 5.78 -3.64
C VAL A 78 0.19 4.91 -2.55
N THR A 79 -0.64 4.21 -1.78
CA THR A 79 -0.20 3.23 -0.78
C THR A 79 -0.07 1.83 -1.39
N GLU A 80 0.63 0.91 -0.71
CA GLU A 80 0.74 -0.47 -1.19
C GLU A 80 -0.64 -1.16 -1.37
N PRO A 81 -1.61 -1.05 -0.44
CA PRO A 81 -2.94 -1.64 -0.63
C PRO A 81 -3.68 -1.09 -1.87
N GLN A 82 -3.62 0.23 -2.10
CA GLN A 82 -4.24 0.87 -3.25
C GLN A 82 -3.63 0.36 -4.56
N LEU A 83 -2.30 0.26 -4.61
CA LEU A 83 -1.60 -0.27 -5.78
C LEU A 83 -1.95 -1.74 -6.03
N GLN A 84 -2.01 -2.57 -4.99
CA GLN A 84 -2.42 -3.97 -5.11
C GLN A 84 -3.84 -4.12 -5.66
N GLU A 85 -4.78 -3.30 -5.19
CA GLU A 85 -6.17 -3.33 -5.66
C GLU A 85 -6.29 -2.92 -7.12
N ALA A 86 -5.55 -1.89 -7.54
CA ALA A 86 -5.48 -1.49 -8.94
C ALA A 86 -4.91 -2.61 -9.82
N VAL A 87 -3.78 -3.22 -9.42
CA VAL A 87 -3.14 -4.32 -10.17
C VAL A 87 -4.07 -5.53 -10.28
N LYS A 88 -4.75 -5.91 -9.19
CA LYS A 88 -5.73 -7.00 -9.19
C LYS A 88 -6.85 -6.74 -10.21
N THR A 89 -7.39 -5.52 -10.23
CA THR A 89 -8.44 -5.11 -11.18
C THR A 89 -7.93 -5.14 -12.63
N MET A 90 -6.70 -4.71 -12.88
CA MET A 90 -6.08 -4.75 -14.20
C MET A 90 -5.89 -6.18 -14.75
N GLN A 91 -5.69 -7.17 -13.88
CA GLN A 91 -5.52 -8.58 -14.27
C GLN A 91 -6.85 -9.31 -14.54
N MET A 92 -7.99 -8.76 -14.12
CA MET A 92 -9.30 -9.33 -14.45
C MET A 92 -9.59 -9.20 -15.95
N ASN A 93 -10.54 -9.98 -16.48
CA ASN A 93 -11.09 -9.69 -17.80
C ASN A 93 -11.94 -8.40 -17.76
N GLN A 94 -12.28 -7.84 -18.92
CA GLN A 94 -12.99 -6.54 -18.97
C GLN A 94 -14.34 -6.56 -18.25
N LYS A 95 -15.11 -7.66 -18.33
CA LYS A 95 -16.43 -7.76 -17.71
C LYS A 95 -16.31 -7.74 -16.18
N ASP A 96 -15.39 -8.55 -15.66
CA ASP A 96 -15.19 -8.70 -14.23
C ASP A 96 -14.55 -7.44 -13.61
N ALA A 97 -13.60 -6.81 -14.32
CA ALA A 97 -13.02 -5.54 -13.89
C ALA A 97 -14.07 -4.43 -13.76
N VAL A 98 -14.97 -4.31 -14.73
CA VAL A 98 -16.05 -3.30 -14.71
C VAL A 98 -17.01 -3.56 -13.55
N ALA A 99 -17.41 -4.81 -13.32
CA ALA A 99 -18.25 -5.16 -12.18
C ALA A 99 -17.54 -4.87 -10.84
N HIS A 100 -16.28 -5.28 -10.71
CA HIS A 100 -15.48 -5.07 -9.51
C HIS A 100 -15.32 -3.58 -9.16
N ILE A 101 -15.04 -2.73 -10.14
CA ILE A 101 -14.96 -1.27 -9.95
C ILE A 101 -16.30 -0.72 -9.46
N ARG A 102 -17.40 -1.13 -10.09
CA ARG A 102 -18.74 -0.65 -9.75
C ARG A 102 -19.14 -1.05 -8.33
N ASP A 103 -18.91 -2.30 -8.00
CA ASP A 103 -19.53 -2.96 -6.85
C ASP A 103 -18.63 -2.96 -5.60
N THR A 104 -17.32 -2.77 -5.73
CA THR A 104 -16.37 -2.99 -4.62
C THR A 104 -15.34 -1.88 -4.42
N VAL A 105 -14.90 -1.18 -5.47
CA VAL A 105 -13.86 -0.15 -5.32
C VAL A 105 -14.46 1.17 -4.81
N GLU A 106 -14.04 1.60 -3.62
CA GLU A 106 -14.48 2.84 -2.98
C GLU A 106 -13.38 3.90 -2.85
N ASP A 107 -12.12 3.54 -3.10
CA ASP A 107 -10.98 4.45 -2.96
C ASP A 107 -10.74 5.24 -4.26
N ASN A 108 -10.87 6.58 -4.18
CA ASN A 108 -10.66 7.48 -5.31
C ASN A 108 -9.24 7.41 -5.90
N THR A 109 -8.22 7.11 -5.10
CA THR A 109 -6.83 6.93 -5.56
C THR A 109 -6.74 5.73 -6.50
N VAL A 110 -7.40 4.63 -6.14
CA VAL A 110 -7.48 3.42 -6.99
C VAL A 110 -8.22 3.73 -8.29
N LEU A 111 -9.33 4.48 -8.22
CA LEU A 111 -10.11 4.86 -9.40
C LEU A 111 -9.33 5.79 -10.35
N ILE A 112 -8.63 6.80 -9.82
CA ILE A 112 -7.77 7.70 -10.60
C ILE A 112 -6.66 6.90 -11.27
N PHE A 113 -6.00 6.01 -10.52
CA PHE A 113 -4.93 5.17 -11.05
C PHE A 113 -5.44 4.30 -12.21
N LEU A 114 -6.56 3.59 -12.02
CA LEU A 114 -7.18 2.76 -13.06
C LEU A 114 -7.60 3.56 -14.30
N ASN A 115 -8.16 4.76 -14.11
CA ASN A 115 -8.52 5.64 -15.22
C ASN A 115 -7.29 6.07 -16.04
N ALA A 116 -6.17 6.30 -15.37
CA ALA A 116 -4.93 6.74 -16.01
C ALA A 116 -4.20 5.62 -16.74
N VAL A 117 -4.05 4.44 -16.12
CA VAL A 117 -3.12 3.42 -16.61
C VAL A 117 -3.77 2.25 -17.33
N ASP A 118 -5.07 1.99 -17.15
CA ASP A 118 -5.72 0.86 -17.80
C ASP A 118 -5.91 1.13 -19.31
N SER A 119 -5.53 0.17 -20.14
CA SER A 119 -5.64 0.31 -21.59
C SER A 119 -7.09 0.20 -22.08
N ARG A 120 -7.97 -0.47 -21.33
CA ARG A 120 -9.34 -0.79 -21.74
C ARG A 120 -10.26 0.41 -21.50
N THR A 121 -10.83 0.94 -22.57
CA THR A 121 -11.74 2.10 -22.52
C THR A 121 -12.94 1.90 -21.60
N ALA A 122 -13.49 0.68 -21.52
CA ALA A 122 -14.62 0.37 -20.64
C ALA A 122 -14.25 0.52 -19.15
N VAL A 123 -13.07 0.04 -18.76
CA VAL A 123 -12.56 0.13 -17.39
C VAL A 123 -12.33 1.58 -16.99
N LYS A 124 -11.69 2.37 -17.86
CA LYS A 124 -11.46 3.81 -17.62
C LYS A 124 -12.76 4.59 -17.42
N LYS A 125 -13.77 4.34 -18.26
CA LYS A 125 -15.08 4.99 -18.17
C LYS A 125 -15.83 4.60 -16.90
N GLU A 126 -15.77 3.33 -16.51
CA GLU A 126 -16.40 2.88 -15.27
C GLU A 126 -15.72 3.52 -14.05
N ALA A 127 -14.38 3.56 -14.02
CA ALA A 127 -13.63 4.21 -12.94
C ALA A 127 -13.99 5.70 -12.81
N GLU A 128 -14.08 6.42 -13.93
CA GLU A 128 -14.51 7.83 -13.94
C GLU A 128 -15.96 7.98 -13.46
N THR A 129 -16.86 7.08 -13.86
CA THR A 129 -18.27 7.12 -13.45
C THR A 129 -18.41 6.85 -11.95
N LYS A 130 -17.70 5.84 -11.43
CA LYS A 130 -17.69 5.51 -10.00
C LYS A 130 -17.15 6.67 -9.16
N ALA A 131 -16.06 7.29 -9.59
CA ALA A 131 -15.46 8.43 -8.89
C ALA A 131 -16.43 9.63 -8.81
N LYS A 132 -17.16 9.93 -9.88
CA LYS A 132 -18.20 10.98 -9.87
C LYS A 132 -19.31 10.65 -8.88
N ASN A 133 -19.81 9.43 -8.90
CA ASN A 133 -20.88 9.00 -8.00
C ASN A 133 -20.46 9.08 -6.51
N LEU A 134 -19.19 8.78 -6.19
CA LEU A 134 -18.67 8.91 -4.83
C LEU A 134 -18.57 10.39 -4.40
N GLY A 135 -18.13 11.29 -5.28
CA GLY A 135 -18.06 12.73 -4.98
C GLY A 135 -19.44 13.36 -4.74
N GLU A 136 -20.46 12.98 -5.52
CA GLU A 136 -21.83 13.46 -5.33
C GLU A 136 -22.45 13.01 -3.99
N LEU A 137 -22.07 11.83 -3.49
CA LEU A 137 -22.53 11.32 -2.19
C LEU A 137 -21.87 12.05 -1.02
N GLU A 138 -20.61 12.46 -1.15
CA GLU A 138 -19.90 13.25 -0.14
C GLU A 138 -20.45 14.67 -0.02
N GLU A 139 -20.79 15.32 -1.14
CA GLU A 139 -21.41 16.66 -1.14
C GLU A 139 -22.81 16.65 -0.52
N SER A 140 -23.58 15.57 -0.69
CA SER A 140 -24.94 15.45 -0.11
C SER A 140 -24.96 15.21 1.40
N ALA A 141 -23.85 14.80 2.02
CA ALA A 141 -23.78 14.49 3.46
C ALA A 141 -23.27 15.67 4.32
N GLY A 142 -22.76 16.74 3.68
CA GLY A 142 -22.15 17.89 4.35
C GLY A 142 -23.10 19.04 4.71
N ASP A 143 -24.40 18.91 4.40
CA ASP A 143 -25.41 19.96 4.63
C ASP A 143 -26.43 19.47 5.68
N ALA A 144 -26.00 19.40 6.95
CA ALA A 144 -26.85 19.07 8.11
C ALA A 144 -26.43 19.83 9.37
#